data_AF-A0A117SGC6-F1
#
_entry.id   AF-A0A117SGC6-F1
#
_cell.length_a   1.000
_cell.length_b   1.000
_cell.length_c   1.000
_cell.angle_alpha   90.00
_cell.angle_beta   90.00
_cell.angle_gamma   90.00
#
_symmetry.space_group_name_H-M   'P 1'
#
loop_
_entity.id
_entity.type
_entity.pdbx_description
1 polymer ?
#
loop_
_entity_poly.entity_id
_entity_poly.type
_entity_poly.pdbx_seq_one_letter_code
_entity_poly.pdbx_strand_id
1 'polypeptide(L)' 'MDKKEALKIVFDCAKLYKENLASKNLLFLSLYKKTKFNYLEVKFLKGNYQHLTGVVINEDISPSNFYEKCARLLYL' A
#
# COMPACT_ATOMS: atom_id res chain seq x y z
N MET A 1 -13.52 -0.01 -17.83
CA MET A 1 -13.09 -0.94 -16.76
C MET A 1 -14.35 -1.36 -16.02
N ASP A 2 -14.60 -2.67 -15.95
CA ASP A 2 -15.73 -3.20 -15.18
C ASP A 2 -15.38 -3.23 -13.67
N LYS A 3 -16.40 -3.17 -12.80
CA LYS A 3 -16.22 -3.23 -11.34
C LYS A 3 -15.47 -4.50 -10.93
N LYS A 4 -15.75 -5.64 -11.56
CA LYS A 4 -15.08 -6.91 -11.26
C LYS A 4 -13.59 -6.86 -11.59
N GLU A 5 -13.25 -6.23 -12.70
CA GLU A 5 -11.87 -6.03 -13.14
C GLU A 5 -11.11 -5.10 -12.19
N ALA A 6 -11.72 -3.98 -11.81
CA ALA A 6 -11.14 -3.06 -10.83
C ALA A 6 -10.89 -3.74 -9.48
N LEU A 7 -11.85 -4.52 -8.98
CA LEU A 7 -11.69 -5.29 -7.74
C LEU A 7 -10.56 -6.31 -7.84
N LYS A 8 -10.47 -7.04 -8.95
CA LYS A 8 -9.38 -7.98 -9.19
C LYS A 8 -8.01 -7.29 -9.10
N ILE A 9 -7.85 -6.15 -9.77
CA ILE A 9 -6.61 -5.36 -9.71
C ILE A 9 -6.28 -4.95 -8.27
N VAL A 10 -7.27 -4.47 -7.52
CA VAL A 10 -7.08 -4.08 -6.10
C VAL A 10 -6.72 -5.29 -5.22
N PHE A 11 -7.20 -6.50 -5.51
CA PHE A 11 -6.83 -7.68 -4.75
C PHE A 11 -5.43 -8.19 -5.12
N ASP A 12 -5.11 -8.22 -6.41
CA ASP A 12 -3.78 -8.59 -6.91
C ASP A 12 -2.69 -7.63 -6.37
N CYS A 13 -2.98 -6.33 -6.35
CA CYS A 13 -2.09 -5.33 -5.74
C CYS A 13 -1.91 -5.53 -4.23
N ALA A 14 -2.94 -5.98 -3.50
CA ALA A 14 -2.83 -6.24 -2.06
C ALA A 14 -1.88 -7.42 -1.78
N LYS A 15 -1.88 -8.44 -2.65
CA LYS A 15 -0.91 -9.55 -2.61
C LYS A 15 0.51 -9.04 -2.85
N LEU A 16 0.71 -8.28 -3.92
CA LEU A 16 2.02 -7.71 -4.24
C LEU A 16 2.52 -6.81 -3.12
N TYR A 17 1.64 -6.00 -2.52
CA TYR A 17 1.98 -5.18 -1.36
C TYR A 17 2.43 -6.04 -0.17
N LYS A 18 1.70 -7.12 0.14
CA LYS A 18 2.07 -8.06 1.22
C LYS A 18 3.44 -8.69 1.01
N GLU A 19 3.72 -9.18 -0.20
CA GLU A 19 4.95 -9.90 -0.52
C GLU A 19 6.16 -8.96 -0.61
N ASN A 20 5.95 -7.74 -1.13
CA ASN A 20 7.04 -6.88 -1.54
C ASN A 20 7.27 -5.68 -0.64
N LEU A 21 6.25 -5.16 0.05
CA LEU A 21 6.33 -3.88 0.76
C LEU A 21 5.95 -3.97 2.23
N ALA A 22 4.93 -4.75 2.60
CA ALA A 22 4.42 -4.79 3.97
C ALA A 22 5.54 -5.09 4.99
N SER A 23 5.60 -4.28 6.04
CA SER A 23 6.62 -4.34 7.10
C SER A 23 8.06 -4.09 6.62
N LYS A 24 8.25 -3.57 5.41
CA LYS A 24 9.54 -3.05 4.92
C LYS A 24 9.59 -1.54 5.02
N ASN A 25 10.81 -1.02 5.10
CA ASN A 25 11.07 0.40 5.10
C ASN A 25 11.81 0.77 3.82
N LEU A 26 11.51 1.96 3.28
CA LEU A 26 12.22 2.56 2.16
C LEU A 26 12.90 3.83 2.64
N LEU A 27 14.22 3.88 2.50
CA LEU A 27 15.04 5.04 2.83
C LEU A 27 15.39 5.80 1.56
N PHE A 28 14.84 7.00 1.43
CA PHE A 28 15.26 7.96 0.42
C PHE A 28 16.46 8.72 0.96
N LEU A 29 17.56 8.68 0.21
CA LEU A 29 18.76 9.47 0.48
C LEU A 29 18.88 10.54 -0.58
N SER A 30 19.08 11.79 -0.17
CA SER A 30 19.44 12.87 -1.09
C SER A 30 20.71 13.55 -0.64
N LEU A 31 21.52 13.94 -1.62
CA LEU A 31 22.77 14.64 -1.38
C LEU A 31 22.60 16.09 -1.77
N TYR A 32 22.58 16.97 -0.78
CA TYR A 32 22.56 18.41 -0.98
C TYR A 32 23.99 18.94 -1.13
N LYS A 33 24.25 19.64 -2.25
CA LYS A 33 25.54 20.29 -2.58
C LYS A 33 26.77 19.39 -2.37
N LYS A 34 26.65 18.07 -2.60
CA LYS A 34 27.72 17.06 -2.47
C LYS A 34 28.36 16.92 -1.07
N THR A 35 27.82 17.57 -0.05
CA THR A 35 28.43 17.62 1.28
C THR A 35 27.48 17.29 2.43
N LYS A 36 26.16 17.40 2.21
CA LYS A 36 25.15 17.09 3.24
C LYS A 36 24.18 16.03 2.76
N PHE A 37 24.09 14.92 3.48
CA PHE A 37 23.04 13.93 3.28
C PHE A 37 21.77 14.37 4.01
N ASN A 38 20.65 14.37 3.29
CA ASN A 38 19.31 14.37 3.88
C ASN A 38 18.68 13.01 3.66
N TYR A 39 17.78 12.60 4.54
CA TYR A 39 17.07 11.34 4.39
C TYR A 39 15.58 11.47 4.72
N LEU A 40 14.79 10.59 4.13
CA LEU A 40 13.39 10.38 4.45
C LEU A 40 13.17 8.87 4.51
N GLU A 41 12.73 8.36 5.66
CA GLU A 41 12.35 6.97 5.82
C GLU A 41 10.82 6.83 5.77
N VAL A 42 10.34 5.91 4.93
CA VAL A 42 8.92 5.56 4.83
C VAL A 42 8.74 4.11 5.24
N LYS A 43 7.77 3.84 6.11
CA LYS A 43 7.38 2.49 6.51
C LYS A 43 6.11 2.09 5.79
N PHE A 44 6.09 0.90 5.20
CA PHE A 44 4.91 0.36 4.54
C PHE A 44 4.09 -0.48 5.52
N LEU A 45 3.12 0.17 6.17
CA LEU A 45 2.17 -0.45 7.08
C LEU A 45 0.89 -0.87 6.34
N LYS A 46 0.08 -1.71 6.99
CA LYS A 46 -1.20 -2.19 6.45
C LYS A 46 -2.13 -1.05 6.03
N GLY A 47 -2.26 -0.03 6.90
CA GLY A 47 -3.11 1.12 6.64
C GLY A 47 -2.67 2.00 5.47
N ASN A 48 -1.40 1.94 5.04
CA ASN A 48 -0.95 2.72 3.90
C ASN A 48 -1.52 2.20 2.57
N TYR A 49 -1.89 0.91 2.49
CA TYR A 49 -2.37 0.30 1.27
C TYR A 49 -3.58 1.03 0.68
N GLN A 50 -4.61 1.30 1.49
CA GLN A 50 -5.80 2.00 1.01
C GLN A 50 -5.44 3.37 0.40
N HIS A 51 -4.60 4.15 1.09
CA HIS A 51 -4.17 5.46 0.62
C HIS A 51 -3.39 5.40 -0.70
N LEU A 52 -2.56 4.37 -0.91
CA LEU A 52 -1.81 4.17 -2.15
C LEU A 52 -2.71 3.77 -3.33
N THR A 53 -3.81 3.06 -3.06
CA THR A 53 -4.77 2.67 -4.11
C THR A 53 -5.71 3.81 -4.54
N GLY A 54 -5.89 4.83 -3.69
CA GLY A 54 -6.87 5.89 -3.91
C GLY A 54 -8.33 5.44 -3.83
N VAL A 55 -8.60 4.20 -3.38
CA VAL A 55 -9.96 3.67 -3.26
C VAL A 55 -10.67 4.31 -2.08
N VAL A 56 -11.79 4.96 -2.38
CA VAL A 56 -12.73 5.51 -1.40
C VAL A 56 -13.87 4.53 -1.21
N ILE A 57 -14.24 4.32 0.05
CA ILE A 57 -15.26 3.38 0.50
C ILE A 57 -16.29 4.18 1.28
N ASN A 58 -17.57 3.93 1.01
CA ASN A 58 -18.69 4.62 1.65
C ASN A 58 -19.06 4.01 3.02
N GLU A 59 -18.30 3.02 3.47
CA GLU A 59 -18.45 2.35 4.76
C GLU A 59 -17.33 2.78 5.70
N ASP A 60 -17.64 2.88 7.00
CA ASP A 60 -16.66 3.15 8.04
C ASP A 60 -15.84 1.89 8.35
N ILE A 61 -14.90 1.57 7.45
CA ILE A 61 -13.88 0.55 7.70
C ILE A 61 -12.51 1.19 7.77
N SER A 62 -11.70 0.77 8.75
CA SER A 62 -10.35 1.28 8.88
C SER A 62 -9.47 0.86 7.68
N PRO A 63 -8.46 1.66 7.30
CA PRO A 63 -7.55 1.32 6.20
C PRO A 63 -6.85 -0.02 6.38
N SER A 64 -6.50 -0.37 7.63
CA SER A 64 -5.94 -1.68 7.95
C SER A 64 -6.94 -2.81 7.71
N ASN A 65 -8.21 -2.64 8.08
CA ASN A 65 -9.26 -3.64 7.82
C ASN A 65 -9.58 -3.77 6.32
N PHE A 66 -9.57 -2.65 5.58
CA PHE A 66 -9.69 -2.66 4.12
C PHE A 66 -8.58 -3.52 3.50
N TYR A 67 -7.33 -3.30 3.90
CA TYR A 67 -6.20 -4.10 3.43
C TYR A 67 -6.35 -5.59 3.78
N GLU A 68 -6.72 -5.93 5.01
CA GLU A 68 -6.94 -7.32 5.42
C GLU A 68 -8.03 -8.02 4.60
N LYS A 69 -9.12 -7.30 4.27
CA LYS A 69 -10.16 -7.83 3.37
C LYS A 69 -9.61 -8.08 1.97
N CYS A 70 -8.89 -7.12 1.38
CA CYS A 70 -8.30 -7.26 0.05
C CYS A 70 -7.27 -8.41 -0.01
N ALA A 71 -6.44 -8.54 1.01
CA ALA A 71 -5.40 -9.57 1.07
C ALA A 71 -5.93 -10.98 1.40
N ARG A 72 -7.13 -11.10 1.99
CA ARG A 72 -7.79 -12.40 2.31
C ARG A 72 -8.63 -12.95 1.16
N LEU A 73 -9.23 -12.10 0.32
CA LEU A 73 -10.18 -12.49 -0.73
C LEU A 73 -9.56 -13.23 -1.93
N LEU A 74 -8.30 -13.66 -1.85
CA LEU A 74 -7.62 -14.47 -2.86
C LEU A 74 -7.74 -15.99 -2.63
N TYR A 75 -8.47 -16.41 -1.59
CA TYR A 75 -8.69 -17.82 -1.23
C TYR A 75 -10.16 -18.28 -1.33
N LEU A 76 -11.02 -17.48 -1.95
CA LEU A 76 -12.42 -17.80 -2.29
C LEU A 76 -12.65 -17.52 -3.77
#